data_AF-A0A5C7KSJ7-F1
#
_entry.id   AF-A0A5C7KSJ7-F1
#
_cell.length_a   1.000
_cell.length_b   1.000
_cell.length_c   1.000
_cell.angle_alpha   90.00
_cell.angle_beta   90.00
_cell.angle_gamma   90.00
#
_symmetry.space_group_name_H-M   'P 1'
#
loop_
_entity.id
_entity.type
_entity.pdbx_description
1 polymer ?
#
loop_
_entity_poly.entity_id
_entity_poly.type
_entity_poly.pdbx_seq_one_letter_code
_entity_poly.pdbx_strand_id
1 'polypeptide(L)'
;MSKISFVYFDVGGVLIKDFSASDKWRQMMSDMGVKEADYPKFDFIYDEHAQRINLDLPIDDLIPILEKEFKLSIPWDHSWLEEFVARFEPNPGINEIVRKVSGMARVGLLTNMWPG
;
A
#
# COMPACT_ATOMS: atom_id res chain seq x y z
N MET A 1 -9.82 -14.16 -33.89
CA MET A 1 -9.54 -13.56 -32.56
C MET A 1 -8.07 -13.15 -32.53
N SER A 2 -7.75 -11.94 -32.06
CA SER A 2 -6.35 -11.52 -31.92
C SER A 2 -5.68 -12.28 -30.77
N LYS A 3 -4.42 -12.67 -30.96
CA LYS A 3 -3.63 -13.33 -29.92
C LYS A 3 -3.17 -12.27 -28.91
N ILE A 4 -3.48 -12.47 -27.63
CA ILE A 4 -2.98 -11.60 -26.55
C ILE A 4 -1.46 -11.70 -26.54
N SER A 5 -0.78 -10.54 -26.66
CA SER A 5 0.68 -10.45 -26.73
C SER A 5 1.32 -9.93 -25.44
N PHE A 6 0.55 -9.17 -24.65
CA PHE A 6 0.98 -8.59 -23.39
C PHE A 6 -0.11 -8.76 -22.34
N VAL A 7 0.30 -9.07 -21.11
CA VAL A 7 -0.55 -9.07 -19.92
C VAL A 7 0.14 -8.25 -18.84
N TYR A 8 -0.59 -7.29 -18.26
CA TYR A 8 -0.12 -6.52 -17.13
C TYR A 8 -0.84 -6.98 -15.88
N PHE A 9 -0.08 -7.24 -14.82
CA PHE A 9 -0.63 -7.56 -13.50
C PHE A 9 -0.60 -6.32 -12.64
N ASP A 10 -1.70 -6.06 -11.94
CA ASP A 10 -1.66 -5.19 -10.78
C ASP A 10 -0.79 -5.80 -9.68
N VAL A 11 -0.28 -4.97 -8.78
CA VAL A 11 0.61 -5.39 -7.70
C VAL A 11 -0.19 -5.55 -6.41
N GLY A 12 -0.81 -4.47 -5.93
CA GLY A 12 -1.62 -4.45 -4.72
C GLY A 12 -2.87 -5.33 -4.81
N GLY A 13 -3.13 -6.14 -3.79
CA GLY A 13 -4.23 -7.10 -3.77
C GLY A 13 -4.13 -8.25 -4.80
N VAL A 14 -3.17 -8.22 -5.73
CA VAL A 14 -3.02 -9.20 -6.81
C VAL A 14 -1.72 -10.00 -6.65
N LEU A 15 -0.55 -9.41 -6.92
CA LEU A 15 0.74 -10.08 -6.76
C LEU A 15 1.18 -10.12 -5.29
N ILE A 16 0.81 -9.10 -4.53
CA ILE A 16 1.01 -9.03 -3.10
C ILE A 16 -0.32 -8.87 -2.37
N LYS A 17 -0.38 -9.37 -1.14
CA LYS A 17 -1.40 -9.02 -0.16
C LYS A 17 -0.92 -7.77 0.57
N ASP A 18 -1.40 -6.64 0.12
CA ASP A 18 -1.20 -5.34 0.74
C ASP A 18 -2.12 -5.21 1.97
N PHE A 19 -2.64 -4.00 2.22
CA PHE A 19 -3.60 -3.73 3.29
C PHE A 19 -5.03 -4.17 2.93
N SER A 20 -5.30 -4.51 1.68
CA SER A 20 -6.63 -4.97 1.25
C SER A 20 -7.01 -6.29 1.94
N ALA A 21 -8.29 -6.40 2.31
CA ALA A 21 -8.87 -7.59 2.94
C ALA A 21 -8.10 -8.11 4.19
N SER A 22 -7.46 -7.22 4.95
CA SER A 22 -6.73 -7.54 6.17
C SER A 22 -6.92 -6.47 7.25
N ASP A 23 -6.53 -6.77 8.49
CA ASP A 23 -6.58 -5.82 9.62
C ASP A 23 -5.28 -5.00 9.78
N LYS A 24 -4.35 -5.09 8.81
CA LYS A 24 -3.04 -4.44 8.87
C LYS A 24 -3.14 -2.92 9.04
N TRP A 25 -4.19 -2.31 8.51
CA TRP A 25 -4.43 -0.87 8.63
C TRP A 25 -4.67 -0.45 10.08
N ARG A 26 -5.56 -1.18 10.76
CA ARG A 26 -5.85 -0.96 12.18
C ARG A 26 -4.66 -1.32 13.06
N GLN A 27 -3.94 -2.39 12.74
CA GLN A 27 -2.70 -2.76 13.43
C GLN A 27 -1.66 -1.65 13.35
N MET A 28 -1.42 -1.10 12.16
CA MET A 28 -0.46 0.00 11.98
C MET A 28 -0.85 1.24 12.79
N MET A 29 -2.13 1.66 12.76
CA MET A 29 -2.59 2.77 13.60
C MET A 29 -2.36 2.49 15.09
N SER A 30 -2.65 1.26 15.54
CA SER A 30 -2.40 0.85 16.93
C SER A 30 -0.90 0.89 17.27
N ASP A 31 -0.04 0.41 16.38
CA ASP A 31 1.42 0.38 16.56
C ASP A 31 2.00 1.79 16.67
N MET A 32 1.43 2.76 15.94
CA MET A 32 1.76 4.18 16.02
C MET A 32 1.24 4.86 17.31
N GLY A 33 0.42 4.18 18.10
CA GLY A 33 -0.17 4.72 19.33
C GLY A 33 -1.46 5.52 19.12
N VAL A 34 -2.08 5.42 17.94
CA VAL A 34 -3.41 6.00 17.70
C VAL A 34 -4.45 5.21 18.49
N LYS A 35 -5.32 5.92 19.21
CA LYS A 35 -6.40 5.27 19.97
C LYS A 35 -7.51 4.83 19.02
N GLU A 36 -8.16 3.71 19.33
CA GLU A 36 -9.27 3.18 18.52
C GLU A 36 -10.39 4.20 18.30
N ALA A 37 -10.69 5.03 19.32
CA ALA A 37 -11.68 6.10 19.21
C ALA A 37 -11.34 7.17 18.15
N ASP A 38 -10.06 7.29 17.79
CA ASP A 38 -9.53 8.27 16.85
C ASP A 38 -9.36 7.71 15.43
N TYR A 39 -9.57 6.41 15.24
CA TYR A 39 -9.45 5.74 13.93
C TYR A 39 -10.29 6.37 12.81
N PRO A 40 -11.56 6.76 13.00
CA PRO A 40 -12.32 7.41 11.94
C PRO A 40 -11.73 8.75 11.51
N LYS A 41 -11.13 9.51 12.44
CA LYS A 41 -10.45 10.77 12.13
C LYS A 41 -9.15 10.51 11.35
N PHE A 42 -8.44 9.44 11.71
CA PHE A 42 -7.24 9.02 11.01
C PHE A 42 -7.57 8.65 9.56
N ASP A 43 -8.59 7.82 9.35
CA ASP A 43 -9.08 7.42 8.04
C ASP A 43 -9.45 8.65 7.20
N PHE A 44 -10.15 9.62 7.80
CA PHE A 44 -10.52 10.86 7.13
C PHE A 44 -9.29 11.66 6.63
N ILE A 45 -8.29 11.86 7.48
CA ILE A 45 -7.06 12.58 7.10
C ILE A 45 -6.35 11.84 5.97
N TYR A 46 -6.24 10.51 6.07
CA TYR A 46 -5.62 9.72 5.01
C TYR A 46 -6.39 9.85 3.69
N ASP A 47 -7.72 9.74 3.72
CA ASP A 47 -8.58 9.82 2.53
C ASP A 47 -8.51 11.18 1.83
N GLU A 48 -8.36 12.29 2.57
CA GLU A 48 -8.16 13.64 2.00
C GLU A 48 -6.87 13.73 1.16
N HIS A 49 -5.87 12.91 1.47
CA HIS A 49 -4.57 12.90 0.82
C HIS A 49 -4.35 11.71 -0.11
N ALA A 50 -5.13 10.63 0.01
CA ALA A 50 -4.90 9.35 -0.64
C ALA A 50 -4.74 9.42 -2.18
N GLN A 51 -5.44 10.34 -2.84
CA GLN A 51 -5.35 10.52 -4.30
C GLN A 51 -4.04 11.16 -4.76
N ARG A 52 -3.31 11.84 -3.86
CA ARG A 52 -2.04 12.51 -4.13
C ARG A 52 -0.83 11.67 -3.73
N ILE A 53 -1.03 10.77 -2.77
CA ILE A 53 -0.04 9.78 -2.37
C ILE A 53 0.40 9.01 -3.64
N ASN A 54 1.71 8.87 -3.83
CA ASN A 54 2.36 8.22 -4.99
C ASN A 54 2.34 9.03 -6.30
N LEU A 55 1.77 10.23 -6.31
CA LEU A 55 1.80 11.15 -7.46
C LEU A 55 2.73 12.34 -7.19
N ASP A 56 2.34 13.19 -6.25
CA ASP A 56 3.03 14.44 -5.91
C ASP A 56 3.20 14.63 -4.40
N LEU A 57 2.74 13.68 -3.60
CA LEU A 57 2.86 13.66 -2.15
C LEU A 57 3.53 12.36 -1.69
N PRO A 58 4.77 12.42 -1.16
CA PRO A 58 5.36 11.33 -0.40
C PRO A 58 4.47 10.96 0.80
N ILE A 59 4.27 9.67 1.07
CA ILE A 59 3.43 9.24 2.19
C ILE A 59 4.00 9.67 3.54
N ASP A 60 5.33 9.74 3.66
CA ASP A 60 6.02 10.21 4.87
C ASP A 60 5.72 11.68 5.19
N ASP A 61 5.31 12.49 4.21
CA ASP A 61 4.91 13.89 4.44
C ASP A 61 3.58 14.01 5.19
N LEU A 62 2.85 12.91 5.41
CA LEU A 62 1.70 12.87 6.31
C LEU A 62 2.10 12.78 7.78
N ILE A 63 3.31 12.33 8.10
CA ILE A 63 3.78 12.15 9.49
C ILE A 63 3.59 13.43 10.32
N PRO A 64 4.05 14.63 9.90
CA PRO A 64 3.90 15.84 10.72
C PRO A 64 2.43 16.23 10.97
N ILE A 65 1.53 15.91 10.03
CA ILE A 65 0.09 16.15 10.18
C ILE A 65 -0.45 15.21 11.26
N LEU A 66 -0.12 13.93 11.18
CA LEU A 66 -0.57 12.90 12.13
C LEU A 66 -0.01 13.14 13.53
N GLU A 67 1.28 13.47 13.65
CA GLU A 67 1.91 13.83 14.93
C GLU A 67 1.17 14.95 15.63
N LYS A 68 0.84 16.02 14.90
CA LYS A 68 0.12 17.17 15.43
C LYS A 68 -1.31 16.81 15.82
N GLU A 69 -2.03 16.10 14.96
CA GLU A 69 -3.47 15.82 15.13
C GLU A 69 -3.75 14.79 16.21
N PHE A 70 -2.86 13.81 16.40
CA PHE A 70 -3.01 12.72 17.36
C PHE A 70 -2.04 12.83 18.55
N LYS A 71 -1.21 13.88 18.59
CA LYS A 71 -0.18 14.11 19.63
C LYS A 71 0.78 12.92 19.77
N LEU A 72 1.15 12.35 18.62
CA LEU A 72 2.09 11.23 18.55
C LEU A 72 3.52 11.75 18.69
N SER A 73 4.41 10.88 19.13
CA SER A 73 5.85 11.13 19.18
C SER A 73 6.50 10.15 18.22
N ILE A 74 6.56 10.49 16.94
CA ILE A 74 7.11 9.61 15.90
C ILE A 74 8.62 9.90 15.78
N PRO A 75 9.49 8.87 15.74
CA PRO A 75 10.92 9.09 15.54
C PRO A 75 11.21 9.85 14.23
N TRP A 76 12.21 10.73 14.24
CA TRP A 76 12.55 11.58 13.08
C TRP A 76 13.01 10.77 11.85
N ASP A 77 13.48 9.55 12.08
CA ASP A 77 13.95 8.59 11.07
C ASP A 77 12.87 7.56 10.70
N HIS A 78 11.66 7.68 11.22
CA HIS A 78 10.56 6.79 10.89
C HIS A 78 10.10 7.02 9.44
N SER A 79 10.06 5.94 8.65
CA SER A 79 9.47 5.96 7.31
C SER A 79 8.18 5.15 7.30
N TRP A 80 7.09 5.85 7.00
CA TRP A 80 5.78 5.27 6.81
C TRP A 80 5.74 4.41 5.55
N LEU A 81 6.47 4.79 4.51
CA LEU A 81 6.67 3.95 3.33
C LEU A 81 7.27 2.59 3.69
N GLU A 82 8.35 2.57 4.46
CA GLU A 82 8.99 1.32 4.89
C GLU A 82 8.04 0.46 5.72
N GLU A 83 7.28 1.08 6.63
CA GLU A 83 6.25 0.43 7.43
C GLU A 83 5.14 -0.22 6.58
N PHE A 84 4.70 0.45 5.51
CA PHE A 84 3.72 -0.10 4.58
C PHE A 84 4.29 -1.32 3.86
N VAL A 85 5.48 -1.17 3.25
CA VAL A 85 6.12 -2.22 2.46
C VAL A 85 6.46 -3.44 3.31
N ALA A 86 6.91 -3.24 4.55
CA ALA A 86 7.22 -4.32 5.48
C ALA A 86 6.00 -5.20 5.84
N ARG A 87 4.78 -4.67 5.71
CA ARG A 87 3.52 -5.38 5.98
C ARG A 87 2.94 -6.09 4.75
N PHE A 88 3.53 -5.90 3.57
CA PHE A 88 3.12 -6.60 2.36
C PHE A 88 3.59 -8.06 2.39
N GLU A 89 2.73 -8.95 1.91
CA GLU A 89 3.06 -10.38 1.80
C GLU A 89 2.92 -10.85 0.35
N PRO A 90 3.69 -11.84 -0.11
CA PRO A 90 3.43 -12.46 -1.40
C PRO A 90 2.02 -13.05 -1.48
N ASN A 91 1.36 -12.98 -2.64
CA ASN A 91 0.14 -13.72 -2.90
C ASN A 91 0.45 -15.05 -3.62
N PRO A 92 0.61 -16.19 -2.90
CA PRO A 92 0.99 -17.44 -3.54
C PRO A 92 -0.06 -17.96 -4.54
N GLY A 93 -1.33 -17.54 -4.39
CA GLY A 93 -2.43 -17.98 -5.24
C GLY A 93 -2.32 -17.54 -6.69
N ILE A 94 -1.64 -16.41 -6.97
CA ILE A 94 -1.50 -15.90 -8.34
C ILE A 94 -0.26 -16.45 -9.06
N ASN A 95 0.73 -16.99 -8.32
CA ASN A 95 2.03 -17.38 -8.87
C ASN A 95 1.94 -18.38 -10.01
N GLU A 96 1.04 -19.37 -9.92
CA GLU A 96 0.85 -20.35 -11.00
C GLU A 96 0.27 -19.69 -12.25
N ILE A 97 -0.65 -18.73 -12.09
CA ILE A 97 -1.27 -18.00 -13.19
C ILE A 97 -0.22 -17.13 -13.89
N VAL A 98 0.58 -16.37 -13.12
CA VAL A 98 1.67 -15.55 -13.66
C VAL A 98 2.64 -16.42 -14.47
N ARG A 99 3.05 -17.58 -13.93
CA ARG A 99 3.93 -18.52 -14.64
C ARG A 99 3.32 -19.01 -15.95
N LYS A 100 2.06 -19.47 -15.92
CA LYS A 100 1.36 -19.92 -17.13
C LYS A 100 1.26 -18.81 -18.18
N VAL A 101 0.87 -17.61 -17.78
CA VAL A 101 0.75 -16.46 -18.68
C VAL A 101 2.10 -16.06 -19.27
N SER A 102 3.18 -16.06 -18.47
CA SER A 102 4.53 -15.72 -18.94
C SER A 102 5.07 -16.66 -20.03
N GLY A 103 4.58 -17.91 -20.09
CA GLY A 103 4.88 -18.84 -21.18
C GLY A 103 4.11 -18.59 -22.47
N MET A 104 3.07 -17.73 -22.44
CA MET A 104 2.14 -17.49 -23.55
C MET A 104 2.18 -16.06 -24.08
N ALA A 105 2.51 -15.10 -23.23
CA ALA A 105 2.53 -13.66 -23.51
C ALA A 105 3.66 -12.97 -22.72
N ARG A 106 4.03 -11.77 -23.16
CA ARG A 106 4.93 -10.90 -22.38
C ARG A 106 4.17 -10.40 -21.16
N VAL A 107 4.85 -10.37 -20.01
CA VAL A 107 4.26 -9.92 -18.75
C VAL A 107 4.89 -8.61 -18.29
N GLY A 108 4.07 -7.73 -17.73
CA GLY A 108 4.49 -6.48 -17.10
C GLY A 108 3.68 -6.20 -15.84
N LEU A 109 4.04 -5.12 -15.15
CA LEU A 109 3.31 -4.61 -14.00
C LEU A 109 2.61 -3.31 -14.39
N LEU A 110 1.40 -3.10 -13.88
CA LEU A 110 0.69 -1.84 -13.99
C LEU A 110 0.09 -1.53 -12.63
N THR A 111 0.64 -0.55 -11.92
CA THR A 111 0.30 -0.30 -10.52
C THR A 111 0.29 1.19 -10.20
N ASN A 112 -0.49 1.55 -9.18
CA ASN A 112 -0.48 2.88 -8.54
C ASN A 112 0.44 2.93 -7.31
N MET A 113 1.21 1.86 -7.05
CA MET A 113 2.20 1.82 -5.97
C MET A 113 3.50 2.53 -6.37
N TRP A 114 4.30 2.92 -5.37
CA TRP A 114 5.55 3.64 -5.56
C TRP A 114 6.48 2.99 -6.60
N PRO A 115 7.00 3.74 -7.58
CA PRO A 115 8.13 3.28 -8.39
C PRO A 115 9.37 3.35 -7.48
N GLY A 116 9.87 2.19 -7.06
CA GLY A 116 11.02 2.09 -6.14
C GLY A 116 12.28 2.82 -6.59
#